data_AF-A0A371CJS5-F1
#
_entry.id   AF-A0A371CJS5-F1
#
_cell.length_a   1.000
_cell.length_b   1.000
_cell.length_c   1.000
_cell.angle_alpha   90.00
_cell.angle_beta   90.00
_cell.angle_gamma   90.00
#
_symmetry.space_group_name_H-M   'P 1'
#
loop_
_entity.id
_entity.type
_entity.pdbx_description
1 polymer ?
#
loop_
_entity_poly.entity_id
_entity_poly.type
_entity_poly.pdbx_seq_one_letter_code
_entity_poly.pdbx_strand_id
1 'polypeptide(L)'
;MSLISSVKSKFLEAIRSVQPPGRWKILVVDEHSQRLLNSVLKQFDILEENVTLIESITTHRDPQPQFEAMYIVMSTSQNVDRIIRDFSNGHKQYAAAHLFFVDGTCSLMLNFEEDVREDARGCVCVRHEALAPPP
;
A
#
# COMPACT_ATOMS: atom_id res chain seq x y z
N MET A 1 -0.67 -26.57 11.82
CA MET A 1 -0.01 -25.46 11.10
C MET A 1 0.95 -24.77 12.05
N SER A 2 2.13 -24.35 11.59
CA SER A 2 3.05 -23.53 12.40
C SER A 2 2.57 -22.07 12.45
N LEU A 3 2.92 -21.33 13.50
CA LEU A 3 2.66 -19.89 13.61
C LEU A 3 3.18 -19.13 12.38
N ILE A 4 4.37 -19.50 11.89
CA ILE A 4 5.00 -18.89 10.70
C ILE A 4 4.10 -19.06 9.48
N SER A 5 3.48 -20.23 9.31
CA SER A 5 2.56 -20.50 8.20
C SER A 5 1.30 -19.64 8.30
N SER A 6 0.76 -19.44 9.50
CA SER A 6 -0.41 -18.59 9.71
C SER A 6 -0.15 -17.13 9.38
N VAL A 7 1.00 -16.59 9.81
CA VAL A 7 1.40 -15.21 9.49
C VAL A 7 1.65 -15.05 8.00
N LYS A 8 2.36 -15.99 7.37
CA LYS A 8 2.56 -16.03 5.91
C LYS A 8 1.24 -15.95 5.16
N SER A 9 0.27 -16.80 5.52
CA SER A 9 -1.05 -16.81 4.89
C SER A 9 -1.78 -15.48 5.04
N LYS A 10 -1.66 -14.81 6.20
CA LYS A 10 -2.30 -13.50 6.42
C LYS A 10 -1.71 -12.39 5.56
N PHE A 11 -0.39 -12.33 5.42
CA PHE A 11 0.24 -11.35 4.51
C PHE A 11 -0.14 -11.61 3.05
N LEU A 12 -0.13 -12.87 2.59
CA LEU A 12 -0.54 -13.21 1.22
C LEU A 12 -2.02 -12.90 0.99
N GLU A 13 -2.89 -13.17 1.96
CA GLU A 13 -4.32 -12.82 1.90
C GLU A 13 -4.53 -11.30 1.79
N ALA A 14 -3.78 -10.51 2.56
CA ALA A 14 -3.80 -9.05 2.46
C ALA A 14 -3.34 -8.58 1.07
N ILE A 15 -2.23 -9.11 0.54
CA ILE A 15 -1.75 -8.77 -0.81
C ILE A 15 -2.80 -9.15 -1.85
N ARG A 16 -3.38 -10.35 -1.79
CA ARG A 16 -4.43 -10.83 -2.70
C ARG A 16 -5.73 -10.04 -2.63
N SER A 17 -6.01 -9.39 -1.51
CA SER A 17 -7.23 -8.59 -1.35
C SER A 17 -7.23 -7.34 -2.24
N VAL A 18 -6.04 -6.83 -2.57
CA VAL A 18 -5.86 -5.68 -3.46
C VAL A 18 -5.74 -6.17 -4.90
N GLN A 19 -6.81 -6.00 -5.68
CA GLN A 19 -6.83 -6.36 -7.10
C GLN A 19 -7.21 -5.11 -7.91
N PRO A 20 -6.21 -4.33 -8.36
CA PRO A 20 -6.48 -3.17 -9.20
C PRO A 20 -7.01 -3.62 -10.57
N PRO A 21 -7.78 -2.77 -11.28
CA PRO A 21 -8.29 -3.06 -12.61
C PRO A 21 -7.16 -3.35 -13.61
N GLY A 22 -5.99 -2.74 -13.41
CA GLY A 22 -4.78 -2.98 -14.21
C GLY A 22 -4.07 -4.31 -13.93
N ARG A 23 -4.60 -5.15 -13.03
CA ARG A 23 -4.05 -6.42 -12.51
C ARG A 23 -2.75 -6.27 -11.71
N TRP A 24 -1.83 -5.44 -12.19
CA TRP A 24 -0.51 -5.20 -11.61
C TRP A 24 -0.54 -4.10 -10.57
N LYS A 25 0.22 -4.28 -9.48
CA LYS A 25 0.41 -3.29 -8.41
C LYS A 25 1.86 -3.21 -7.98
N ILE A 26 2.20 -2.10 -7.34
CA ILE A 26 3.50 -1.90 -6.70
C ILE A 26 3.33 -2.06 -5.20
N LEU A 27 4.22 -2.82 -4.57
CA LEU A 27 4.24 -2.96 -3.12
C LEU A 27 5.27 -2.00 -2.53
N VAL A 28 4.82 -1.04 -1.73
CA VAL A 28 5.67 -0.10 -1.01
C VAL A 28 5.74 -0.52 0.44
N VAL A 29 6.95 -0.66 0.98
CA VAL A 29 7.20 -1.09 2.35
C VAL A 29 8.13 -0.13 3.09
N ASP A 30 8.04 -0.11 4.41
CA ASP A 30 9.05 0.51 5.27
C ASP A 30 10.07 -0.54 5.75
N GLU A 31 11.18 -0.09 6.35
CA GLU A 31 12.24 -0.98 6.83
C GLU A 31 11.73 -2.04 7.81
N HIS A 32 10.78 -1.69 8.69
CA HIS A 32 10.21 -2.62 9.67
C HIS A 32 9.34 -3.67 8.97
N SER A 33 8.42 -3.24 8.12
CA SER A 33 7.54 -4.13 7.37
C SER A 33 8.31 -5.04 6.42
N GLN A 34 9.38 -4.52 5.80
CA GLN A 34 10.25 -5.31 4.92
C GLN A 34 10.95 -6.44 5.68
N ARG A 35 11.44 -6.18 6.91
CA ARG A 35 12.03 -7.23 7.76
C ARG A 35 11.00 -8.29 8.14
N LEU A 36 9.78 -7.89 8.47
CA LEU A 36 8.70 -8.81 8.79
C LEU A 36 8.35 -9.69 7.59
N LEU A 37 8.16 -9.10 6.42
CA LEU A 37 7.88 -9.85 5.19
C LEU A 37 9.01 -10.83 4.86
N ASN A 38 10.27 -10.40 4.90
CA ASN A 38 11.43 -11.25 4.61
C ASN A 38 11.58 -12.43 5.59
N SER A 39 10.99 -12.35 6.80
CA SER A 39 11.03 -13.44 7.78
C SER A 39 10.05 -14.58 7.47
N VAL A 40 8.98 -14.30 6.72
CA VAL A 40 7.89 -15.27 6.45
C VAL A 40 7.69 -15.56 4.97
N LEU A 41 8.12 -14.67 4.09
CA LEU A 41 7.91 -14.70 2.65
C LEU A 41 9.23 -14.51 1.90
N LYS A 42 9.37 -15.25 0.80
CA LYS A 42 10.41 -14.95 -0.19
C LYS A 42 9.90 -13.85 -1.12
N GLN A 43 10.81 -13.05 -1.67
CA GLN A 43 10.44 -12.02 -2.64
C GLN A 43 9.64 -12.58 -3.83
N PHE A 44 10.00 -13.79 -4.29
CA PHE A 44 9.28 -14.47 -5.36
C PHE A 44 7.81 -14.75 -5.02
N ASP A 45 7.53 -15.21 -3.79
CA ASP A 45 6.16 -15.47 -3.33
C ASP A 45 5.28 -14.20 -3.40
N ILE A 46 5.88 -13.01 -3.23
CA ILE A 46 5.18 -11.72 -3.30
C ILE A 46 4.91 -11.33 -4.76
N LEU A 47 5.90 -11.50 -5.63
CA LEU A 47 5.80 -11.15 -7.06
C LEU A 47 4.74 -11.98 -7.79
N GLU A 48 4.55 -13.25 -7.39
CA GLU A 48 3.50 -14.11 -7.93
C GLU A 48 2.07 -13.59 -7.66
N GLU A 49 1.89 -12.69 -6.68
CA GLU A 49 0.58 -12.11 -6.30
C GLU A 49 0.23 -10.84 -7.09
N ASN A 50 0.65 -10.82 -8.37
CA ASN A 50 0.53 -9.69 -9.31
C ASN A 50 1.21 -8.41 -8.81
N VAL A 51 2.32 -8.55 -8.10
CA VAL A 51 3.17 -7.43 -7.68
C VAL A 51 4.31 -7.27 -8.69
N THR A 52 4.42 -6.11 -9.31
CA THR A 52 5.46 -5.86 -10.33
C THR A 52 6.79 -5.49 -9.71
N LEU A 53 6.75 -4.73 -8.61
CA LEU A 53 7.93 -4.18 -7.95
C LEU A 53 7.67 -4.05 -6.45
N ILE A 54 8.74 -4.24 -5.66
CA ILE A 54 8.75 -4.00 -4.23
C ILE A 54 9.72 -2.85 -3.97
N GLU A 55 9.22 -1.75 -3.44
CA GLU A 55 9.98 -0.52 -3.21
C GLU A 55 9.99 -0.14 -1.73
N SER A 56 11.02 0.58 -1.30
CA SER A 56 11.05 1.20 0.01
C SER A 56 10.45 2.60 -0.03
N ILE A 57 9.60 2.95 0.95
CA ILE A 57 9.04 4.29 1.11
C ILE A 57 10.13 5.37 1.37
N THR A 58 11.31 4.96 1.85
CA THR A 58 12.43 5.88 2.12
C THR A 58 13.27 6.20 0.88
N THR A 59 13.17 5.37 -0.16
CA THR A 59 13.98 5.52 -1.37
C THR A 59 13.33 6.54 -2.31
N HIS A 60 14.15 7.25 -3.08
CA HIS A 60 13.66 8.09 -4.16
C HIS A 60 13.08 7.19 -5.27
N ARG A 61 11.79 7.32 -5.55
CA ARG A 61 11.04 6.48 -6.50
C ARG A 61 10.60 7.32 -7.69
N ASP A 62 10.70 6.77 -8.89
CA ASP A 62 10.20 7.45 -10.09
C ASP A 62 8.66 7.42 -10.13
N PRO A 63 7.99 8.48 -10.62
CA PRO A 63 6.54 8.51 -10.71
C PRO A 63 6.00 7.43 -11.64
N GLN A 64 5.05 6.64 -11.15
CA GLN A 64 4.41 5.52 -11.86
C GLN A 64 2.88 5.64 -11.81
N PRO A 65 2.29 6.70 -12.39
CA PRO A 65 0.87 7.00 -12.30
C PRO A 65 -0.04 5.97 -12.99
N GLN A 66 0.53 5.04 -13.78
CA GLN A 66 -0.19 3.92 -14.40
C GLN A 66 -0.44 2.73 -13.47
N PHE A 67 0.26 2.66 -12.34
CA PHE A 67 0.14 1.55 -11.39
C PHE A 67 -0.51 2.03 -10.09
N GLU A 68 -1.31 1.16 -9.46
CA GLU A 68 -1.78 1.38 -8.09
C GLU A 68 -0.73 0.84 -7.11
N ALA A 69 -0.54 1.55 -5.99
CA ALA A 69 0.41 1.16 -4.96
C ALA A 69 -0.29 0.62 -3.71
N MET A 70 0.22 -0.50 -3.21
CA MET A 70 -0.14 -1.07 -1.92
C MET A 70 0.97 -0.73 -0.93
N TYR A 71 0.64 -0.02 0.14
CA TYR A 71 1.55 0.37 1.20
C TYR A 71 1.38 -0.59 2.38
N ILE A 72 2.41 -1.36 2.71
CA ILE A 72 2.48 -2.12 3.96
C ILE A 72 3.56 -1.45 4.82
N VAL A 73 3.11 -0.58 5.74
CA VAL A 73 4.02 0.27 6.51
C VAL A 73 3.61 0.37 7.99
N MET A 74 4.50 0.82 8.84
CA MET A 74 4.14 1.25 10.21
C MET A 74 3.36 2.58 10.18
N SER A 75 2.40 2.78 11.09
CA SER A 75 1.57 4.01 11.23
C SER A 75 2.32 5.25 11.75
N THR A 76 3.63 5.33 11.50
CA THR A 76 4.45 6.45 11.98
C THR A 76 4.11 7.74 11.22
N SER A 77 4.19 8.88 11.91
CA SER A 77 3.99 10.20 11.30
C SER A 77 4.88 10.43 10.07
N GLN A 78 6.11 9.91 10.09
CA GLN A 78 7.03 10.00 8.95
C GLN A 78 6.54 9.22 7.73
N ASN A 79 6.00 8.03 7.91
CA ASN A 79 5.46 7.23 6.81
C ASN A 79 4.19 7.87 6.25
N VAL A 80 3.31 8.35 7.13
CA VAL A 80 2.08 9.04 6.72
C VAL A 80 2.41 10.32 5.94
N ASP A 81 3.33 11.15 6.42
CA ASP A 81 3.78 12.36 5.70
C ASP A 81 4.39 12.03 4.33
N ARG A 82 5.18 10.96 4.21
CA ARG A 82 5.69 10.50 2.90
C ARG A 82 4.56 10.06 1.96
N ILE A 83 3.59 9.30 2.47
CA ILE A 83 2.40 8.91 1.68
C ILE A 83 1.63 10.15 1.24
N ILE A 84 1.41 11.13 2.12
CA ILE A 84 0.73 12.39 1.76
C ILE A 84 1.47 13.06 0.59
N ARG A 85 2.79 13.17 0.67
CA ARG A 85 3.62 13.79 -0.37
C ARG A 85 3.56 13.08 -1.72
N ASP A 86 3.37 11.76 -1.73
CA ASP A 86 3.24 10.98 -2.96
C ASP A 86 1.99 11.35 -3.79
N PHE A 87 0.97 11.94 -3.15
CA PHE A 87 -0.31 12.32 -3.77
C PHE A 87 -0.66 13.82 -3.66
N SER A 88 0.22 14.63 -3.04
CA SER A 88 -0.01 16.06 -2.84
C SER A 88 0.64 16.92 -3.94
N ASN A 89 0.26 18.20 -4.00
CA ASN A 89 0.88 19.21 -4.88
C ASN A 89 0.78 18.94 -6.39
N GLY A 90 -0.26 18.23 -6.84
CA GLY A 90 -0.41 17.83 -8.25
C GLY A 90 0.62 16.80 -8.70
N HIS A 91 1.45 16.29 -7.79
CA HIS A 91 2.34 15.16 -8.01
C HIS A 91 1.54 13.87 -7.82
N LYS A 92 1.61 12.98 -8.82
CA LYS A 92 0.92 11.70 -8.78
C LYS A 92 1.95 10.58 -8.88
N GLN A 93 2.44 10.13 -7.73
CA GLN A 93 3.39 9.02 -7.68
C GLN A 93 2.77 7.73 -8.20
N TYR A 94 1.50 7.46 -7.86
CA TYR A 94 0.75 6.27 -8.27
C TYR A 94 -0.70 6.60 -8.62
N ALA A 95 -1.39 5.70 -9.32
CA ALA A 95 -2.79 5.83 -9.71
C ALA A 95 -3.74 6.00 -8.49
N ALA A 96 -3.51 5.18 -7.45
CA ALA A 96 -4.22 5.12 -6.19
C ALA A 96 -3.32 4.52 -5.09
N ALA A 97 -3.66 4.73 -3.83
CA ALA A 97 -3.01 4.11 -2.68
C ALA A 97 -3.95 3.15 -1.94
N HIS A 98 -3.43 1.98 -1.59
CA HIS A 98 -4.06 1.00 -0.68
C HIS A 98 -3.20 0.87 0.57
N LEU A 99 -3.70 1.29 1.72
CA LEU A 99 -2.91 1.41 2.95
C LEU A 99 -3.19 0.26 3.91
N PHE A 100 -2.12 -0.39 4.36
CA PHE A 100 -2.10 -1.45 5.36
C PHE A 100 -1.07 -1.11 6.44
N PHE A 101 -1.55 -0.82 7.64
CA PHE A 101 -0.67 -0.58 8.78
C PHE A 101 -0.35 -1.88 9.51
N VAL A 102 0.94 -2.09 9.82
CA VAL A 102 1.41 -3.32 10.46
C VAL A 102 1.25 -3.31 11.98
N ASP A 103 1.17 -2.13 12.60
CA ASP A 103 0.81 -2.03 14.01
C ASP A 103 -0.71 -1.94 14.16
N GLY A 104 -1.24 -2.54 15.23
CA GLY A 104 -2.67 -2.72 15.47
C GLY A 104 -3.48 -1.44 15.71
N THR A 105 -2.95 -0.26 15.40
CA THR A 105 -3.69 1.01 15.42
C THR A 105 -4.55 1.18 14.17
N CYS A 106 -5.52 0.28 14.00
CA CYS A 106 -6.76 0.64 13.30
C CYS A 106 -7.66 1.47 14.24
N SER A 107 -7.23 2.69 14.54
CA SER A 107 -8.12 3.77 14.97
C SER A 107 -7.32 5.07 15.02
N LEU A 108 -7.76 6.08 14.26
CA LEU A 108 -7.24 7.46 14.21
C LEU A 108 -5.96 7.58 13.36
N MET A 109 -5.89 8.35 12.28
CA MET A 109 -6.51 9.64 12.01
C MET A 109 -6.45 9.86 10.49
N LEU A 110 -7.56 9.63 9.78
CA LEU A 110 -7.66 9.94 8.35
C LEU A 110 -8.29 11.33 8.21
N ASN A 111 -7.45 12.36 8.25
CA ASN A 111 -7.77 13.63 7.60
C ASN A 111 -7.15 13.57 6.19
N PHE A 112 -7.82 12.85 5.29
CA PHE A 112 -7.57 12.93 3.86
C PHE A 112 -8.93 13.23 3.20
N GLU A 113 -9.19 14.51 2.94
CA GLU A 113 -10.27 14.90 2.04
C GLU A 113 -9.88 14.48 0.62
N GLU A 114 -10.30 13.28 0.22
CA GLU A 114 -11.05 12.97 -1.00
C GLU A 114 -11.15 11.42 -1.12
N ASP A 115 -12.38 10.92 -0.90
CA ASP A 115 -12.86 9.53 -1.00
C ASP A 115 -12.01 8.43 -0.33
N VAL A 116 -11.89 8.53 1.00
CA VAL A 116 -11.37 7.45 1.85
C VAL A 116 -12.48 6.42 2.09
N ARG A 117 -12.46 5.31 1.34
CA ARG A 117 -13.36 4.18 1.58
C ARG A 117 -12.65 3.10 2.41
N GLU A 118 -13.12 2.91 3.64
CA GLU A 118 -12.71 1.80 4.51
C GLU A 118 -13.50 0.54 4.11
N ASP A 119 -12.80 -0.55 3.75
CA ASP A 119 -13.42 -1.86 3.52
C ASP A 119 -13.57 -2.62 4.86
N ALA A 120 -14.47 -3.60 4.93
CA ALA A 120 -14.69 -4.49 6.10
C ALA A 120 -13.43 -5.27 6.56
N ARG A 121 -12.31 -5.12 5.85
CA ARG A 121 -10.99 -5.69 6.12
C ARG A 121 -10.00 -4.70 6.74
N GLY A 122 -10.43 -3.46 7.04
CA GLY A 122 -9.56 -2.40 7.59
C GLY A 122 -8.60 -1.78 6.56
N CYS A 123 -8.86 -1.97 5.26
CA CYS A 123 -8.07 -1.37 4.19
C CYS A 123 -8.62 0.01 3.86
N VAL A 124 -7.73 1.00 3.76
CA VAL A 124 -8.04 2.37 3.34
C VAL A 124 -7.60 2.55 1.90
N CYS A 125 -8.56 2.80 1.01
CA CYS A 125 -8.29 3.16 -0.38
C CYS A 125 -8.37 4.68 -0.52
N VAL A 126 -7.30 5.30 -1.02
CA VAL A 126 -7.30 6.71 -1.43
C VAL A 126 -7.27 6.74 -2.96
N ARG A 127 -8.37 7.14 -3.57
CA ARG A 127 -8.43 7.44 -5.00
C ARG A 127 -8.54 8.94 -5.17
N HIS A 128 -7.51 9.52 -5.77
CA HIS A 128 -7.67 10.87 -6.30
C HIS A 128 -8.65 10.76 -7.47
N GLU A 129 -9.91 11.15 -7.24
CA GLU A 129 -10.87 11.30 -8.32
C GLU A 129 -10.25 12.32 -9.27
N ALA A 130 -9.92 11.87 -10.48
CA ALA A 130 -9.54 12.80 -11.53
C ALA A 130 -10.82 13.58 -11.81
N LEU A 131 -10.89 14.83 -11.34
CA LEU A 131 -11.89 15.77 -11.80
C LEU A 131 -11.87 15.69 -13.34
N ALA A 132 -12.93 15.15 -13.92
CA ALA A 132 -13.11 15.19 -15.35
C ALA A 132 -13.03 16.68 -15.76
N PRO A 133 -12.30 17.04 -16.84
CA PRO A 133 -12.33 18.40 -17.31
C PRO A 133 -13.80 18.78 -17.59
N PRO A 134 -14.29 19.94 -17.11
CA PRO A 134 -15.66 20.34 -17.34
C PRO A 134 -15.95 20.43 -18.86
N PRO A 135 -17.19 20.15 -19.28
CA PRO A 135 -17.59 20.13 -20.68
C PRO A 135 -17.45 21.49 -21.37
#